data_AF-A0A3N5X3J4-F1
#
_entry.id   AF-A0A3N5X3J4-F1
#
_cell.length_a   1.000
_cell.length_b   1.000
_cell.length_c   1.000
_cell.angle_alpha   90.00
_cell.angle_beta   90.00
_cell.angle_gamma   90.00
#
_symmetry.space_group_name_H-M   'P 1'
#
loop_
_entity.id
_entity.type
_entity.pdbx_description
1 polymer ?
#
loop_
_entity_poly.entity_id
_entity_poly.type
_entity_poly.pdbx_seq_one_letter_code
_entity_poly.pdbx_strand_id
1 'polypeptide(L)'
;MLFALLFGAILGFTPLPTPVAFGVLAAALVLKAFVDVRFEKLPFFDAPSPFLIYCHNLAERGEETGYAWITYALQLVVFGLIFGGGLLGFARYLRA
;
A
#
# COMPACT_ATOMS: atom_id res chain seq x y z
N MET A 1 0.83 4.26 -3.34
CA MET A 1 0.51 5.19 -2.24
C MET A 1 -0.95 5.61 -2.18
N LEU A 2 -1.58 5.99 -3.31
CA LEU A 2 -3.00 6.36 -3.35
C LEU A 2 -3.93 5.34 -2.66
N PHE A 3 -3.70 4.04 -2.90
CA PHE A 3 -4.42 2.97 -2.21
C PHE A 3 -4.42 3.11 -0.68
N ALA A 4 -3.26 3.35 -0.08
CA ALA A 4 -3.12 3.47 1.37
C ALA A 4 -3.85 4.71 1.91
N LEU A 5 -3.76 5.84 1.20
CA LEU A 5 -4.46 7.08 1.55
C LEU A 5 -5.98 6.88 1.54
N LEU A 6 -6.51 6.35 0.44
CA LEU A 6 -7.95 6.12 0.27
C LEU A 6 -8.48 5.10 1.28
N PHE A 7 -7.77 3.98 1.45
CA PHE A 7 -8.19 2.92 2.37
C PHE A 7 -8.12 3.39 3.82
N GLY A 8 -7.06 4.14 4.19
CA GLY A 8 -6.94 4.78 5.48
C GLY A 8 -8.09 5.75 5.78
N ALA A 9 -8.42 6.61 4.81
CA ALA A 9 -9.57 7.53 4.93
C ALA A 9 -10.89 6.77 5.13
N ILE A 10 -11.15 5.73 4.33
CA ILE A 10 -12.36 4.89 4.46
C ILE A 10 -12.43 4.28 5.87
N LEU A 11 -11.34 3.65 6.33
CA LEU A 11 -11.26 3.05 7.66
C LEU A 11 -11.46 4.07 8.78
N GLY A 12 -11.06 5.33 8.58
CA GLY A 12 -11.29 6.41 9.54
C GLY A 12 -12.77 6.68 9.83
N PHE A 13 -13.65 6.49 8.85
CA PHE A 13 -15.10 6.64 9.04
C PHE A 13 -15.81 5.37 9.52
N THR A 14 -15.14 4.21 9.51
CA THR A 14 -15.74 2.96 9.99
C THR A 14 -15.88 2.93 11.51
N PRO A 15 -16.93 2.25 12.04
CA PRO A 15 -17.13 2.07 13.49
C PRO A 15 -16.23 0.98 14.10
N LEU A 16 -15.05 0.73 13.52
CA LEU A 16 -14.08 -0.22 14.06
C LEU A 16 -13.28 0.42 15.20
N PRO A 17 -12.85 -0.36 16.22
CA PRO A 17 -11.88 0.11 17.19
C PRO A 17 -10.58 0.56 16.50
N THR A 18 -9.95 1.61 17.04
CA THR A 18 -8.70 2.17 16.49
C THR A 18 -7.63 1.12 16.20
N PRO A 19 -7.22 0.26 17.15
CA PRO A 19 -6.18 -0.74 16.89
C PRO A 19 -6.58 -1.74 15.81
N VAL A 20 -7.86 -2.12 15.76
CA VAL A 20 -8.39 -3.06 14.74
C VAL A 20 -8.29 -2.43 13.35
N ALA A 21 -8.66 -1.16 13.19
CA ALA A 21 -8.58 -0.49 11.90
C ALA A 21 -7.13 -0.32 11.40
N PHE A 22 -6.19 -0.03 12.29
CA PHE A 22 -4.76 -0.04 11.93
C PHE A 22 -4.28 -1.44 11.54
N GLY A 23 -4.74 -2.49 12.24
CA GLY A 23 -4.48 -3.87 11.87
C GLY A 23 -5.02 -4.24 10.49
N VAL A 24 -6.24 -3.82 10.17
CA VAL A 24 -6.85 -4.02 8.84
C VAL A 24 -6.06 -3.28 7.75
N LEU A 25 -5.63 -2.03 8.00
CA LEU A 25 -4.78 -1.29 7.07
C LEU A 25 -3.44 -2.02 6.84
N ALA A 26 -2.78 -2.48 7.90
CA ALA A 26 -1.51 -3.21 7.80
C ALA A 26 -1.68 -4.50 6.98
N ALA A 27 -2.70 -5.30 7.28
CA ALA A 27 -2.99 -6.53 6.55
C ALA A 27 -3.29 -6.26 5.07
N ALA A 28 -4.07 -5.21 4.77
CA ALA A 28 -4.37 -4.82 3.40
C ALA A 28 -3.12 -4.38 2.61
N LEU A 29 -2.18 -3.69 3.25
CA LEU A 29 -0.91 -3.29 2.60
C LEU A 29 -0.01 -4.48 2.32
N VAL A 30 0.09 -5.44 3.25
CA VAL A 30 0.84 -6.68 3.04
C VAL A 30 0.22 -7.50 1.91
N LEU A 31 -1.10 -7.65 1.91
CA LEU A 31 -1.81 -8.34 0.83
C LEU A 31 -1.61 -7.62 -0.51
N LYS A 32 -1.65 -6.29 -0.52
CA LYS A 32 -1.38 -5.49 -1.71
C LYS A 32 0.04 -5.71 -2.24
N ALA A 33 1.05 -5.72 -1.36
CA ALA A 33 2.43 -6.00 -1.73
C ALA A 33 2.55 -7.40 -2.37
N PHE A 34 1.92 -8.40 -1.75
CA PHE A 34 1.90 -9.76 -2.28
C PHE A 34 1.25 -9.83 -3.67
N VAL A 35 0.10 -9.18 -3.86
CA VAL A 35 -0.59 -9.14 -5.16
C VAL A 35 0.28 -8.45 -6.21
N ASP A 36 0.89 -7.31 -5.89
CA ASP A 36 1.69 -6.56 -6.86
C ASP A 36 2.94 -7.32 -7.30
N VAL A 37 3.57 -8.05 -6.39
CA VAL A 37 4.76 -8.87 -6.68
C VAL A 37 4.39 -10.15 -7.42
N ARG A 38 3.25 -10.79 -7.07
CA ARG A 38 2.90 -12.11 -7.61
C ARG A 38 2.26 -12.06 -8.99
N PHE A 39 1.57 -10.97 -9.31
CA PHE A 39 0.83 -10.82 -10.56
C PHE A 39 1.45 -9.73 -11.42
N GLU A 40 1.73 -10.05 -12.69
CA GLU A 40 2.27 -9.09 -13.67
C GLU A 40 1.24 -8.05 -14.09
N LYS A 41 -0.04 -8.42 -14.06
CA LYS A 41 -1.18 -7.55 -14.33
C LYS A 41 -2.15 -7.61 -13.16
N LEU A 42 -2.84 -6.50 -12.90
CA LEU A 42 -3.85 -6.49 -11.85
C LEU A 42 -5.00 -7.44 -12.23
N PRO A 43 -5.49 -8.29 -11.31
CA PRO A 43 -6.47 -9.34 -11.64
C PRO A 43 -7.83 -8.83 -12.16
N PHE A 44 -8.10 -7.53 -12.02
CA PHE A 44 -9.36 -6.89 -12.44
C PHE A 44 -9.16 -5.77 -13.48
N PHE A 45 -7.91 -5.42 -13.79
CA PHE A 45 -7.58 -4.33 -14.70
C PHE A 45 -6.44 -4.80 -15.59
N ASP A 46 -6.55 -4.59 -16.89
CA ASP A 46 -5.48 -4.91 -17.86
C ASP A 46 -4.31 -3.91 -17.79
N ALA A 47 -4.01 -3.43 -16.58
CA ALA A 47 -2.96 -2.50 -16.24
C ALA A 47 -1.76 -3.26 -15.65
N PRO A 48 -0.53 -2.81 -15.93
CA PRO A 48 0.69 -3.41 -15.38
C PRO A 48 0.72 -3.28 -13.86
N SER A 49 1.32 -4.27 -13.19
CA SER A 49 1.48 -4.22 -11.74
C SER A 49 2.37 -3.03 -11.33
N PRO A 50 2.05 -2.33 -10.22
CA PRO A 50 2.91 -1.25 -9.73
C PRO A 50 4.34 -1.70 -9.39
N PHE A 51 4.54 -2.97 -9.06
CA PHE A 51 5.86 -3.55 -8.83
C PHE A 51 6.67 -3.64 -10.14
N LEU A 52 6.06 -4.04 -11.26
CA LEU A 52 6.74 -4.06 -12.55
C LEU A 52 7.16 -2.66 -12.99
N ILE A 53 6.31 -1.65 -12.76
CA ILE A 53 6.66 -0.25 -13.02
C ILE A 53 7.86 0.17 -12.15
N TYR A 54 7.88 -0.23 -10.88
CA TYR A 54 9.02 0.02 -9.98
C TYR A 54 10.31 -0.63 -10.50
N CYS A 55 10.26 -1.90 -10.90
CA CYS A 55 11.42 -2.60 -11.48
C CYS A 55 11.89 -1.95 -12.79
N HIS A 56 10.97 -1.48 -13.63
CA HIS A 56 11.31 -0.76 -14.86
C HIS A 56 12.10 0.52 -14.54
N ASN A 57 11.63 1.33 -13.60
CA ASN A 57 12.32 2.54 -13.17
C ASN A 57 13.70 2.27 -12.55
N LEU A 58 13.88 1.15 -11.86
CA LEU A 58 15.19 0.73 -11.34
C LEU A 58 16.13 0.32 -12.48
N ALA A 59 15.63 -0.47 -13.43
CA ALA A 59 16.41 -0.90 -14.58
C ALA A 59 16.87 0.29 -15.44
N GLU A 60 16.03 1.31 -15.64
CA GLU A 60 16.40 2.55 -16.33
C GLU A 60 17.54 3.32 -15.62
N ARG A 61 17.67 3.14 -14.30
CA ARG A 61 18.75 3.71 -13.50
C ARG A 61 20.00 2.83 -13.44
N GLY A 62 19.97 1.67 -14.09
CA GLY A 62 21.05 0.68 -14.03
C GLY A 62 21.13 -0.05 -12.68
N GLU A 63 20.05 -0.03 -11.87
CA GLU A 63 20.00 -0.72 -10.57
C GLU A 63 19.55 -2.18 -10.74
N GLU A 64 20.04 -3.07 -9.86
CA GLU A 64 19.67 -4.48 -9.87
C GLU A 64 18.23 -4.71 -9.39
N THR A 65 17.49 -5.57 -10.10
CA THR A 65 16.07 -5.85 -9.82
C THR A 65 15.81 -7.16 -9.08
N GLY A 66 16.84 -8.00 -8.87
CA GLY A 66 16.68 -9.36 -8.31
C GLY A 66 16.02 -9.40 -6.92
N TYR A 67 16.27 -8.39 -6.09
CA TYR A 67 15.68 -8.27 -4.74
C TYR A 67 14.79 -7.03 -4.59
N ALA A 68 14.40 -6.40 -5.70
CA ALA A 68 13.57 -5.19 -5.71
C ALA A 68 12.20 -5.38 -5.02
N TRP A 69 11.71 -6.62 -4.92
CA TRP A 69 10.46 -6.91 -4.23
C TRP A 69 10.51 -6.58 -2.73
N ILE A 70 11.68 -6.71 -2.10
CA ILE A 70 11.85 -6.41 -0.66
C ILE A 70 11.75 -4.91 -0.43
N THR A 71 12.51 -4.13 -1.20
CA THR A 71 12.52 -2.67 -1.08
C THR A 71 11.16 -2.09 -1.44
N TYR A 72 10.53 -2.61 -2.49
CA TYR A 72 9.17 -2.26 -2.87
C TYR A 72 8.16 -2.54 -1.75
N ALA A 73 8.14 -3.76 -1.21
CA ALA A 73 7.19 -4.16 -0.15
C ALA A 73 7.41 -3.34 1.12
N LEU A 74 8.67 -3.12 1.51
CA LEU A 74 9.02 -2.30 2.66
C LEU A 74 8.52 -0.87 2.49
N GLN A 75 8.78 -0.25 1.33
CA GLN A 75 8.30 1.10 1.02
C GLN A 75 6.77 1.16 1.03
N LEU A 76 6.10 0.17 0.44
CA LEU A 76 4.64 0.11 0.40
C LEU A 76 4.03 0.02 1.80
N VAL A 77 4.57 -0.85 2.65
CA VAL A 77 4.03 -1.08 4.00
C VAL A 77 4.37 0.08 4.93
N VAL A 78 5.64 0.51 5.00
CA VAL A 78 6.08 1.57 5.92
C VAL A 78 5.42 2.90 5.56
N PHE A 79 5.56 3.36 4.31
CA PHE A 79 4.94 4.62 3.91
C PHE A 79 3.42 4.49 3.83
N GLY A 80 2.89 3.34 3.44
CA GLY A 80 1.44 3.09 3.45
C GLY A 80 0.84 3.21 4.85
N LEU A 81 1.52 2.71 5.88
CA LEU A 81 1.08 2.84 7.27
C LEU A 81 1.19 4.28 7.77
N ILE A 82 2.27 4.99 7.44
CA ILE A 82 2.44 6.41 7.83
C ILE A 82 1.34 7.26 7.19
N PHE A 83 1.20 7.20 5.87
CA PHE A 83 0.28 8.06 5.14
C PHE A 83 -1.19 7.63 5.31
N GLY A 84 -1.48 6.33 5.17
CA GLY A 84 -2.83 5.79 5.35
C GLY A 84 -3.28 5.85 6.81
N GLY A 85 -2.38 5.53 7.75
CA GLY A 85 -2.66 5.61 9.18
C GLY A 85 -2.83 7.06 9.66
N GLY A 86 -2.06 7.99 9.10
CA GLY A 86 -2.24 9.43 9.33
C GLY A 86 -3.62 9.91 8.89
N LEU A 87 -4.06 9.54 7.68
CA LEU A 87 -5.41 9.87 7.19
C LEU A 87 -6.52 9.21 8.01
N LEU A 88 -6.32 7.96 8.43
CA LEU A 88 -7.25 7.25 9.30
C LEU A 88 -7.40 7.99 10.64
N GLY A 89 -6.28 8.36 11.27
CA GLY A 89 -6.28 9.11 12.53
C GLY A 89 -6.95 10.48 12.38
N PHE A 90 -6.63 11.19 11.30
CA PHE A 90 -7.21 12.49 10.98
C PHE A 90 -8.73 12.40 10.72
N ALA A 91 -9.19 11.43 9.93
CA ALA A 91 -10.60 11.21 9.67
C ALA A 91 -11.38 10.86 10.95
N ARG A 92 -10.78 10.09 11.86
CA ARG A 92 -11.38 9.84 13.18
C ARG A 92 -11.44 11.08 14.05
N TYR A 93 -10.40 11.90 14.03
CA TYR A 93 -10.39 13.18 14.72
C TYR A 93 -11.52 14.10 14.25
N LEU A 94 -11.79 14.15 12.94
CA LEU A 94 -12.90 14.94 12.39
C LEU A 94 -14.30 14.41 12.76
N ARG A 95 -14.41 13.14 13.15
CA ARG A 95 -15.67 12.52 13.57
C ARG A 95 -15.96 12.71 15.06
N ALA A 96 -14.92 12.90 15.87
CA ALA A 96 -15.02 13.09 17.31
C ALA A 96 -15.62 14.46 17.65
#